data_AF-A0A9Q0EWD9-F1
#
_entry.id   AF-A0A9Q0EWD9-F1
#
_cell.length_a   1.000
_cell.length_b   1.000
_cell.length_c   1.000
_cell.angle_alpha   90.00
_cell.angle_beta   90.00
_cell.angle_gamma   90.00
#
_symmetry.space_group_name_H-M   'P 1'
#
loop_
_entity.id
_entity.type
_entity.pdbx_description
1 polymer ?
#
loop_
_entity_poly.entity_id
_entity_poly.type
_entity_poly.pdbx_seq_one_letter_code
_entity_poly.pdbx_strand_id
1 'polypeptide(L)'
;MSWFSTPVRKRQVRFSARHDILLLREVIAENPFTTNESSVRHWARIAEILRASLQHEYFHVDARRCRERTLLLLDYYKKQDFFSLRRNGTEDLYAEKEALLYEVLELEGRNTPRPQEAGELVKNMALEDLFLPEQDKPNINALGQIASPEDVTQPRWLAVSPRPESEGDEPDEEPVHVRASVQPCRCCCHQNFSEVIRFLEKRTETELQIREAELALRREELEIERSKVSLERERLAEERKDKERRFGLESQERQVLLDLLKDKILKG
;
A
#
# COMPACT_ATOMS: atom_id res chain seq x y z
N MET A 1 27.18 52.14 12.17
CA MET A 1 26.47 51.04 12.86
C MET A 1 25.72 50.24 11.81
N SER A 2 26.27 49.09 11.39
CA SER A 2 25.66 48.23 10.36
C SER A 2 24.65 47.29 11.02
N TRP A 3 23.38 47.42 10.68
CA TRP A 3 22.33 46.48 11.08
C TRP A 3 22.28 45.36 10.05
N PHE A 4 22.92 44.23 10.33
CA PHE A 4 22.65 43.00 9.58
C PHE A 4 21.30 42.45 10.05
N SER A 5 20.24 42.82 9.33
CA SER A 5 18.93 42.19 9.46
C SER A 5 19.05 40.75 8.96
N THR A 6 19.08 39.80 9.88
CA THR A 6 19.13 38.38 9.54
C THR A 6 17.81 38.00 8.87
N PRO A 7 17.82 37.36 7.67
CA PRO A 7 16.59 36.96 7.02
C PRO A 7 15.89 35.90 7.87
N VAL A 8 14.71 36.24 8.39
CA VAL A 8 13.86 35.32 9.15
C VAL A 8 13.46 34.18 8.22
N ARG A 9 14.08 33.01 8.40
CA ARG A 9 13.73 31.80 7.64
C ARG A 9 12.25 31.50 7.85
N LYS A 10 11.49 31.43 6.75
CA LYS A 10 10.07 31.02 6.80
C LYS A 10 9.99 29.66 7.47
N ARG A 11 9.29 29.58 8.61
CA ARG A 11 9.10 28.31 9.34
C ARG A 11 8.42 27.31 8.41
N GLN A 12 9.01 26.12 8.29
CA GLN A 12 8.37 25.03 7.56
C GLN A 12 7.08 24.66 8.27
N VAL A 13 5.97 24.72 7.52
CA VAL A 13 4.66 24.35 8.05
C VAL A 13 4.61 22.85 8.26
N ARG A 14 4.21 22.42 9.45
CA ARG A 14 4.07 21.01 9.82
C ARG A 14 2.61 20.73 10.16
N PHE A 15 2.02 19.76 9.47
CA PHE A 15 0.69 19.28 9.80
C PHE A 15 0.73 18.45 11.09
N SER A 16 -0.24 18.69 11.97
CA SER A 16 -0.53 17.89 13.16
C SER A 16 -1.77 17.05 12.87
N ALA A 17 -2.09 16.09 13.74
CA ALA A 17 -3.35 15.33 13.62
C ALA A 17 -4.58 16.26 13.59
N ARG A 18 -4.60 17.31 14.43
CA ARG A 18 -5.66 18.33 14.43
C ARG A 18 -5.76 19.08 13.10
N HIS A 19 -4.62 19.46 12.50
CA HIS A 19 -4.62 20.11 11.18
C HIS A 19 -5.17 19.19 10.09
N ASP A 20 -4.82 17.90 10.13
CA ASP A 20 -5.34 16.91 9.18
C ASP A 20 -6.86 16.74 9.31
N ILE A 21 -7.38 16.64 10.53
CA ILE A 21 -8.83 16.52 10.79
C ILE A 21 -9.59 17.72 10.24
N LEU A 22 -9.13 18.94 10.54
CA LEU A 22 -9.76 20.15 10.01
C LEU A 22 -9.71 20.17 8.47
N LEU A 23 -8.56 19.84 7.88
CA LEU A 23 -8.42 19.76 6.43
C LEU A 23 -9.41 18.77 5.83
N LEU A 24 -9.53 17.57 6.38
CA LEU A 24 -10.40 16.53 5.84
C LEU A 24 -11.88 16.89 5.98
N ARG A 25 -12.30 17.49 7.09
CA ARG A 25 -13.67 18.01 7.27
C ARG A 25 -14.02 19.05 6.21
N GLU A 26 -13.12 19.99 5.93
CA GLU A 26 -13.32 21.00 4.88
C GLU A 26 -13.33 20.37 3.47
N VAL A 27 -12.50 19.35 3.23
CA VAL A 27 -12.52 18.60 1.95
C VAL A 27 -13.87 17.91 1.73
N ILE A 28 -14.46 17.34 2.77
CA ILE A 28 -15.79 16.72 2.68
C ILE A 28 -16.85 17.79 2.39
N ALA A 29 -16.79 18.92 3.10
CA ALA A 29 -17.77 20.00 2.95
C ALA A 29 -17.73 20.67 1.56
N GLU A 30 -16.54 20.97 1.05
CA GLU A 30 -16.35 21.67 -0.22
C GLU A 30 -16.32 20.73 -1.43
N ASN A 31 -16.08 19.43 -1.22
CA ASN A 31 -15.95 18.39 -2.24
C ASN A 31 -15.12 18.82 -3.46
N PRO A 32 -13.78 18.91 -3.33
CA PRO A 32 -12.93 19.38 -4.40
C PRO A 32 -12.69 18.35 -5.52
N PHE A 33 -13.29 17.16 -5.44
CA PHE A 33 -13.09 16.08 -6.42
C PHE A 33 -14.04 16.17 -7.63
N THR A 34 -14.87 17.21 -7.74
CA THR A 34 -15.78 17.40 -8.88
C THR A 34 -15.02 17.58 -10.20
N THR A 35 -15.55 17.02 -11.30
CA THR A 35 -14.88 16.93 -12.62
C THR A 35 -14.82 18.23 -13.43
N ASN A 36 -15.34 19.35 -12.92
CA ASN A 36 -15.35 20.64 -13.61
C ASN A 36 -14.18 21.56 -13.16
N GLU A 37 -14.02 22.69 -13.83
CA GLU A 37 -13.05 23.75 -13.47
C GLU A 37 -13.17 24.26 -12.02
N SER A 38 -14.27 23.91 -11.33
CA SER A 38 -14.48 24.30 -9.94
C SER A 38 -13.58 23.57 -8.93
N SER A 39 -12.95 22.43 -9.27
CA SER A 39 -12.01 21.72 -8.37
C SER A 39 -10.90 22.64 -7.85
N VAL A 40 -10.29 23.45 -8.72
CA VAL A 40 -9.25 24.41 -8.34
C VAL A 40 -9.80 25.48 -7.38
N ARG A 41 -11.04 25.94 -7.62
CA ARG A 41 -11.72 26.91 -6.74
C ARG A 41 -12.03 26.32 -5.38
N HIS A 42 -12.48 25.07 -5.31
CA HIS A 42 -12.73 24.36 -4.06
C HIS A 42 -11.44 24.19 -3.24
N TRP A 43 -10.32 23.79 -3.86
CA TRP A 43 -9.04 23.74 -3.16
C TRP A 43 -8.56 25.11 -2.65
N ALA A 44 -8.81 26.18 -3.43
CA ALA A 44 -8.52 27.54 -2.99
C ALA A 44 -9.38 27.96 -1.79
N ARG A 45 -10.66 27.59 -1.80
CA ARG A 45 -11.62 27.85 -0.72
C ARG A 45 -11.25 27.12 0.56
N ILE A 46 -10.93 25.83 0.48
CA ILE A 46 -10.45 25.02 1.62
C ILE A 46 -9.22 25.67 2.27
N ALA A 47 -8.26 26.13 1.45
CA ALA A 47 -7.06 26.78 1.97
C ALA A 47 -7.37 28.13 2.65
N GLU A 48 -8.36 28.88 2.16
CA GLU A 48 -8.84 30.11 2.80
C GLU A 48 -9.47 29.81 4.17
N ILE A 49 -10.36 28.83 4.24
CA ILE A 49 -11.04 28.43 5.48
C ILE A 49 -10.01 27.94 6.52
N LEU A 50 -9.05 27.10 6.12
CA LEU A 50 -8.00 26.63 7.02
C LEU A 50 -7.11 27.76 7.55
N ARG A 51 -6.76 28.75 6.71
CA ARG A 51 -5.98 29.90 7.17
C ARG A 51 -6.78 30.76 8.15
N ALA A 52 -8.09 30.91 7.95
CA ALA A 52 -8.95 31.65 8.86
C ALA A 52 -9.11 30.93 10.21
N SER A 53 -9.35 29.62 10.19
CA SER A 53 -9.54 28.83 11.42
C SER A 53 -8.27 28.68 12.25
N LEU A 54 -7.10 28.63 11.59
CA LEU A 54 -5.79 28.45 12.22
C LEU A 54 -4.95 29.73 12.28
N GLN A 55 -5.58 30.90 12.14
CA GLN A 55 -4.88 32.19 12.08
C GLN A 55 -3.97 32.46 13.30
N HIS A 56 -4.38 31.97 14.48
CA HIS A 56 -3.65 32.15 15.74
C HIS A 56 -2.43 31.22 15.89
N GLU A 57 -2.30 30.20 15.03
CA GLU A 57 -1.23 29.19 15.11
C GLU A 57 -0.08 29.47 14.13
N TYR A 58 -0.09 30.63 13.44
CA TYR A 58 0.85 30.98 12.36
C TYR A 58 0.91 29.89 11.27
N PHE A 59 -0.21 29.20 11.06
CA PHE A 59 -0.32 28.10 10.11
C PHE A 59 -0.77 28.65 8.74
N HIS A 60 0.16 28.70 7.79
CA HIS A 60 -0.10 29.23 6.46
C HIS A 60 0.03 28.15 5.38
N VAL A 61 -1.10 27.77 4.80
CA VAL A 61 -1.18 26.78 3.70
C VAL A 61 -1.88 27.37 2.48
N ASP A 62 -1.48 26.93 1.31
CA ASP A 62 -2.09 27.25 0.02
C ASP A 62 -2.91 26.07 -0.52
N ALA A 63 -3.67 26.31 -1.57
CA ALA A 63 -4.54 25.32 -2.20
C ALA A 63 -3.78 24.04 -2.59
N ARG A 64 -2.59 24.24 -3.15
CA ARG A 64 -1.69 23.16 -3.56
C ARG A 64 -1.29 22.29 -2.37
N ARG A 65 -0.81 22.88 -1.28
CA ARG A 65 -0.39 22.12 -0.09
C ARG A 65 -1.56 21.40 0.58
N CYS A 66 -2.76 21.96 0.57
CA CYS A 66 -3.97 21.28 1.06
C CYS A 66 -4.24 20.02 0.22
N ARG A 67 -4.25 20.16 -1.11
CA ARG A 67 -4.44 19.03 -2.02
C ARG A 67 -3.37 17.95 -1.85
N GLU A 68 -2.10 18.33 -1.88
CA GLU A 68 -0.98 17.40 -1.72
C GLU A 68 -1.07 16.66 -0.37
N ARG A 69 -1.43 17.37 0.71
CA ARG A 69 -1.60 16.75 2.02
C ARG A 69 -2.75 15.75 2.03
N THR A 70 -3.91 16.11 1.50
CA THR A 70 -5.07 15.20 1.42
C THR A 70 -4.74 13.95 0.61
N LEU A 71 -4.12 14.10 -0.56
CA LEU A 71 -3.73 12.96 -1.41
C LEU A 71 -2.70 12.06 -0.73
N LEU A 72 -1.74 12.64 0.01
CA LEU A 72 -0.78 11.88 0.79
C LEU A 72 -1.46 11.06 1.90
N LEU A 73 -2.43 11.64 2.60
CA LEU A 73 -3.19 10.94 3.64
C LEU A 73 -4.03 9.80 3.04
N LEU A 74 -4.67 10.03 1.89
CA LEU A 74 -5.40 8.99 1.16
C LEU A 74 -4.47 7.87 0.69
N ASP A 75 -3.26 8.18 0.22
CA ASP A 75 -2.27 7.18 -0.19
C ASP A 75 -1.86 6.29 0.99
N TYR A 76 -1.55 6.88 2.15
CA TYR A 76 -1.26 6.09 3.35
C TYR A 76 -2.45 5.23 3.77
N TYR A 77 -3.68 5.74 3.68
CA TYR A 77 -4.88 5.00 4.03
C TYR A 77 -5.13 3.82 3.07
N LYS A 78 -5.01 4.05 1.76
CA LYS A 78 -5.11 2.99 0.72
C LYS A 78 -4.07 1.89 0.91
N LYS A 79 -2.85 2.27 1.33
CA LYS A 79 -1.74 1.34 1.61
C LYS A 79 -1.79 0.72 3.00
N GLN A 80 -2.77 1.09 3.84
CA GLN A 80 -2.86 0.66 5.24
C GLN A 80 -1.60 1.00 6.05
N ASP A 81 -0.91 2.09 5.70
CA ASP A 81 0.25 2.61 6.44
C ASP A 81 -0.22 3.44 7.65
N PHE A 82 -0.75 2.74 8.65
CA PHE A 82 -1.25 3.36 9.88
C PHE A 82 -0.14 4.02 10.70
N PHE A 83 1.11 3.55 10.58
CA PHE A 83 2.25 4.15 11.24
C PHE A 83 2.46 5.60 10.78
N SER A 84 2.44 5.83 9.46
CA SER A 84 2.55 7.18 8.90
C SER A 84 1.31 8.04 9.18
N LEU A 85 0.11 7.44 9.23
CA LEU A 85 -1.14 8.15 9.54
C LEU A 85 -1.24 8.61 11.00
N ARG A 86 -0.76 7.80 11.94
CA ARG A 86 -0.80 8.03 13.40
C ARG A 86 0.35 8.90 13.92
N ARG A 87 1.24 9.38 13.04
CA ARG A 87 2.38 10.22 13.43
C ARG A 87 1.87 11.54 14.03
N ASN A 88 2.00 11.68 15.35
CA ASN A 88 1.68 12.87 16.17
C ASN A 88 0.17 13.11 16.45
N GLY A 89 -0.49 12.16 17.13
CA GLY A 89 -1.86 12.31 17.65
C GLY A 89 -2.16 11.36 18.80
N THR A 90 -3.34 11.47 19.39
CA THR A 90 -3.92 10.47 20.33
C THR A 90 -4.75 9.44 19.57
N GLU A 91 -5.08 8.32 20.20
CA GLU A 91 -5.96 7.28 19.62
C GLU A 91 -7.31 7.87 19.15
N ASP A 92 -7.92 8.76 19.93
CA ASP A 92 -9.19 9.39 19.57
C ASP A 92 -9.10 10.23 18.28
N LEU A 93 -8.02 11.00 18.13
CA LEU A 93 -7.78 11.81 16.92
C LEU A 93 -7.52 10.92 15.71
N TYR A 94 -6.92 9.75 15.91
CA TYR A 94 -6.71 8.77 14.86
C TYR A 94 -8.04 8.18 14.38
N ALA A 95 -8.91 7.74 15.29
CA ALA A 95 -10.19 7.15 14.94
C ALA A 95 -11.06 8.14 14.14
N GLU A 96 -11.09 9.41 14.57
CA GLU A 96 -11.77 10.46 13.83
C GLU A 96 -11.16 10.68 12.44
N LYS A 97 -9.82 10.76 12.35
CA LYS A 97 -9.12 10.96 11.08
C LYS A 97 -9.39 9.82 10.10
N GLU A 98 -9.48 8.58 10.55
CA GLU A 98 -9.82 7.44 9.69
C GLU A 98 -11.25 7.49 9.19
N ALA A 99 -12.21 7.82 10.06
CA ALA A 99 -13.60 7.97 9.66
C ALA A 99 -13.73 9.03 8.55
N LEU A 100 -13.03 10.16 8.69
CA LEU A 100 -12.98 11.21 7.68
C LEU A 100 -12.28 10.74 6.39
N LEU A 101 -11.19 9.97 6.50
CA LEU A 101 -10.49 9.45 5.32
C LEU A 101 -11.32 8.46 4.53
N TYR A 102 -12.13 7.63 5.20
CA TYR A 102 -13.10 6.76 4.54
C TYR A 102 -14.12 7.57 3.75
N GLU A 103 -14.69 8.63 4.34
CA GLU A 103 -15.66 9.49 3.64
C GLU A 103 -15.03 10.24 2.45
N VAL A 104 -13.82 10.78 2.62
CA VAL A 104 -13.08 11.42 1.51
C VAL A 104 -12.76 10.44 0.39
N LEU A 105 -12.43 9.18 0.72
CA LEU A 105 -12.17 8.13 -0.26
C LEU A 105 -13.42 7.82 -1.09
N GLU A 106 -14.59 7.75 -0.46
CA GLU A 106 -15.88 7.58 -1.15
C GLU A 106 -16.18 8.76 -2.08
N LEU A 107 -15.87 10.00 -1.67
CA LEU A 107 -16.02 11.19 -2.52
C LEU A 107 -15.10 11.16 -3.74
N GLU A 108 -13.83 10.76 -3.57
CA GLU A 108 -12.88 10.59 -4.67
C GLU A 108 -13.37 9.52 -5.65
N GLY A 109 -13.80 8.36 -5.14
CA GLY A 109 -14.25 7.22 -5.95
C GLY A 109 -15.52 7.48 -6.78
N ARG A 110 -16.42 8.35 -6.29
CA ARG A 110 -17.63 8.77 -7.04
C ARG A 110 -17.30 9.60 -8.29
N ASN A 111 -16.19 10.33 -8.29
CA ASN A 111 -15.82 11.26 -9.34
C ASN A 111 -14.66 10.79 -10.23
N THR A 112 -13.96 9.72 -9.85
CA THR A 112 -13.04 9.03 -10.76
C THR A 112 -13.84 8.15 -11.72
N PRO A 113 -13.80 8.38 -13.05
CA PRO A 113 -14.44 7.47 -13.99
C PRO A 113 -13.81 6.08 -13.86
N ARG A 114 -14.63 5.06 -13.68
CA ARG A 114 -14.15 3.67 -13.63
C ARG A 114 -13.55 3.31 -15.00
N PRO A 115 -12.46 2.53 -15.06
CA PRO A 115 -11.88 2.06 -16.34
C PRO A 115 -12.86 1.30 -17.24
N GLN A 116 -13.99 0.83 -16.70
CA GLN A 116 -15.04 0.14 -17.46
C GLN A 116 -15.82 1.06 -18.41
N GLU A 117 -16.07 2.32 -18.04
CA GLU A 117 -16.86 3.26 -18.85
C GLU A 117 -16.03 3.89 -19.99
N ALA A 118 -14.71 4.02 -19.81
CA ALA A 118 -13.81 4.42 -20.90
C ALA A 118 -13.64 3.30 -21.95
N GLY A 119 -13.73 2.03 -21.53
CA GLY A 119 -13.67 0.88 -22.43
C GLY A 119 -14.95 0.67 -23.25
N GLU A 120 -16.12 1.01 -22.69
CA GLU A 120 -17.40 0.93 -23.41
C GLU A 120 -17.55 2.00 -24.48
N LEU A 121 -17.11 3.24 -24.25
CA LEU A 121 -17.11 4.28 -25.30
C LEU A 121 -16.20 3.93 -26.49
N VAL A 122 -15.03 3.33 -26.24
CA VAL A 122 -14.11 2.90 -27.31
C VAL A 122 -14.65 1.66 -28.05
N LYS A 123 -15.32 0.73 -27.36
CA LYS A 123 -15.97 -0.43 -27.99
C LYS A 123 -17.18 -0.05 -28.83
N ASN A 124 -17.96 0.94 -28.39
CA ASN A 124 -19.13 1.41 -29.15
C ASN A 124 -18.71 2.14 -30.42
N MET A 125 -17.61 2.92 -30.37
CA MET A 125 -17.06 3.58 -31.56
C MET A 125 -16.39 2.60 -32.55
N ALA A 126 -15.86 1.48 -32.06
CA ALA A 126 -15.31 0.41 -32.90
C ALA A 126 -16.38 -0.54 -33.49
N LEU A 127 -17.58 -0.61 -32.89
CA LEU A 127 -18.71 -1.39 -33.40
C LEU A 127 -19.49 -0.65 -34.49
N GLU A 128 -19.53 0.68 -34.45
CA GLU A 128 -20.18 1.50 -35.47
C GLU A 128 -19.36 1.66 -36.77
N ASP A 129 -18.05 1.39 -36.74
CA ASP A 129 -17.17 1.46 -37.93
C ASP A 129 -17.21 0.18 -38.80
N LEU A 130 -18.00 -0.83 -38.40
CA LEU A 130 -18.21 -2.09 -39.15
C LEU A 130 -19.50 -2.09 -40.01
N PHE A 131 -20.26 -0.99 -40.02
CA PHE A 131 -21.55 -0.89 -40.71
C PHE A 131 -21.66 0.27 -41.72
N LEU A 132 -20.54 0.73 -42.28
CA LEU A 132 -20.56 1.65 -43.43
C LEU A 132 -20.12 0.94 -44.73
N PRO A 133 -20.91 1.05 -45.82
CA PRO A 133 -20.60 0.38 -47.08
C PRO A 133 -19.34 0.96 -47.74
N GLU A 134 -18.53 0.04 -48.29
CA GLU A 134 -17.29 0.30 -49.02
C GLU A 134 -17.51 1.24 -50.20
N GLN A 135 -17.00 2.48 -50.15
CA GLN A 135 -16.35 3.14 -51.29
C GLN A 135 -15.26 4.10 -50.77
N ASP A 136 -14.11 4.08 -51.46
CA ASP A 136 -12.93 4.93 -51.33
C ASP A 136 -11.93 4.62 -50.20
N LYS A 137 -11.11 3.59 -50.43
CA LYS A 137 -9.78 3.46 -49.82
C LYS A 137 -8.70 3.94 -50.81
N PRO A 138 -7.88 4.95 -50.48
CA PRO A 138 -6.61 5.14 -51.19
C PRO A 138 -5.60 4.07 -50.76
N ASN A 139 -5.10 3.37 -51.77
CA ASN A 139 -4.00 2.40 -51.78
C ASN A 139 -2.69 3.01 -51.27
N ILE A 140 -1.96 2.29 -50.42
CA ILE A 140 -0.51 2.09 -50.60
C ILE A 140 0.00 0.94 -49.72
N ASN A 141 0.17 -0.22 -50.36
CA ASN A 141 1.25 -1.12 -50.02
C ASN A 141 2.59 -0.42 -50.26
N ALA A 142 3.39 -0.27 -49.21
CA ALA A 142 4.84 -0.19 -49.33
C ALA A 142 5.46 -1.08 -48.25
N LEU A 143 5.98 -2.20 -48.73
CA LEU A 143 7.06 -3.06 -48.22
C LEU A 143 7.46 -2.86 -46.75
N GLY A 144 7.50 -3.87 -45.88
CA GLY A 144 7.76 -5.27 -46.14
C GLY A 144 9.07 -5.69 -45.46
N GLN A 145 8.94 -6.54 -44.43
CA GLN A 145 9.86 -7.62 -44.00
C GLN A 145 11.23 -7.14 -43.42
N ILE A 146 11.83 -7.70 -42.36
CA ILE A 146 12.05 -9.09 -41.95
C ILE A 146 12.39 -9.16 -40.43
N ALA A 147 11.88 -10.22 -39.77
CA ALA A 147 12.36 -10.97 -38.58
C ALA A 147 12.52 -10.32 -37.17
N SER A 148 11.56 -10.61 -36.27
CA SER A 148 11.60 -11.55 -35.11
C SER A 148 12.94 -11.84 -34.37
N PRO A 149 12.89 -12.40 -33.15
CA PRO A 149 12.31 -11.95 -31.87
C PRO A 149 13.40 -11.95 -30.75
N GLU A 150 12.98 -11.75 -29.50
CA GLU A 150 13.77 -11.93 -28.24
C GLU A 150 14.55 -10.69 -27.74
N ASP A 151 14.04 -10.04 -26.69
CA ASP A 151 14.86 -9.80 -25.50
C ASP A 151 14.01 -9.49 -24.25
N VAL A 152 14.11 -10.39 -23.27
CA VAL A 152 13.75 -10.20 -21.88
C VAL A 152 15.03 -9.74 -21.21
N THR A 153 15.16 -8.48 -20.77
CA THR A 153 16.11 -8.15 -19.69
C THR A 153 15.70 -6.90 -18.90
N GLN A 154 15.93 -7.04 -17.59
CA GLN A 154 15.72 -6.19 -16.41
C GLN A 154 16.17 -4.72 -16.46
N PRO A 155 15.70 -3.88 -15.51
CA PRO A 155 16.11 -2.48 -15.37
C PRO A 155 17.51 -2.34 -14.78
N ARG A 156 18.33 -1.57 -15.49
CA ARG A 156 19.74 -1.24 -15.28
C ARG A 156 19.92 -0.19 -14.18
N TRP A 157 20.54 -0.58 -13.06
CA TRP A 157 21.08 0.34 -12.07
C TRP A 157 22.35 0.98 -12.62
N LEU A 158 22.41 2.31 -12.62
CA LEU A 158 23.55 3.10 -13.13
C LEU A 158 24.74 2.96 -12.17
N ALA A 159 25.69 2.10 -12.52
CA ALA A 159 27.05 2.13 -12.01
C ALA A 159 27.85 3.14 -12.84
N VAL A 160 28.31 4.21 -12.19
CA VAL A 160 29.31 5.15 -12.73
C VAL A 160 30.69 4.54 -12.49
N SER A 161 31.49 4.43 -13.55
CA SER A 161 32.89 4.00 -13.52
C SER A 161 33.60 4.52 -14.79
N PRO A 162 34.95 4.63 -14.76
CA PRO A 162 35.65 5.89 -15.07
C PRO A 162 36.17 6.01 -16.50
N ARG A 163 36.50 7.25 -16.89
CA ARG A 163 37.07 7.65 -18.18
C ARG A 163 38.61 7.54 -18.15
N PRO A 164 39.28 7.10 -19.23
CA PRO A 164 40.73 6.89 -19.23
C PRO A 164 41.51 8.20 -19.45
N GLU A 165 42.67 8.26 -18.80
CA GLU A 165 43.67 9.33 -18.82
C GLU A 165 44.61 9.19 -20.04
N SER A 166 45.02 10.33 -20.59
CA SER A 166 46.13 10.48 -21.53
C SER A 166 47.28 11.25 -20.86
N GLU A 167 48.49 10.79 -21.12
CA GLU A 167 49.80 11.19 -20.58
C GLU A 167 50.11 12.70 -20.63
N GLY A 168 50.87 13.21 -19.64
CA GLY A 168 51.71 14.40 -19.78
C GLY A 168 51.85 15.31 -18.55
N ASP A 169 53.01 15.20 -17.89
CA ASP A 169 53.73 16.19 -17.06
C ASP A 169 53.37 16.43 -15.57
N GLU A 170 54.30 15.99 -14.71
CA GLU A 170 54.57 16.40 -13.33
C GLU A 170 55.14 17.85 -13.27
N PRO A 171 55.05 18.60 -12.14
CA PRO A 171 55.60 18.17 -10.85
C PRO A 171 54.88 18.62 -9.55
N ASP A 172 55.23 17.89 -8.47
CA ASP A 172 55.36 18.29 -7.05
C ASP A 172 54.17 18.99 -6.36
N GLU A 173 53.56 18.32 -5.37
CA GLU A 173 53.53 18.73 -3.95
C GLU A 173 52.69 17.76 -3.07
N GLU A 174 53.25 17.44 -1.91
CA GLU A 174 52.87 16.59 -0.76
C GLU A 174 51.45 16.00 -0.56
N PRO A 175 51.34 14.77 0.03
CA PRO A 175 50.08 14.16 0.38
C PRO A 175 49.52 14.72 1.70
N VAL A 176 48.58 15.66 1.63
CA VAL A 176 47.81 16.09 2.80
C VAL A 176 46.84 14.97 3.21
N HIS A 177 47.26 14.20 4.20
CA HIS A 177 46.48 13.17 4.87
C HIS A 177 45.28 13.81 5.59
N VAL A 178 44.08 13.78 4.98
CA VAL A 178 42.84 14.20 5.65
C VAL A 178 42.47 13.14 6.69
N ARG A 179 43.03 13.28 7.90
CA ARG A 179 42.58 12.55 9.09
C ARG A 179 41.19 13.06 9.46
N ALA A 180 40.16 12.26 9.18
CA ALA A 180 38.84 12.43 9.77
C ALA A 180 38.85 11.95 11.24
N SER A 181 39.59 12.64 12.11
CA SER A 181 39.38 12.50 13.55
C SER A 181 38.17 13.34 13.93
N VAL A 182 36.99 12.74 13.93
CA VAL A 182 35.78 13.33 14.48
C VAL A 182 35.97 13.42 16.00
N GLN A 183 36.56 14.53 16.47
CA GLN A 183 36.55 14.81 17.89
C GLN A 183 35.13 15.22 18.31
N PRO A 184 34.55 14.58 19.33
CA PRO A 184 33.22 14.91 19.80
C PRO A 184 33.21 16.32 20.43
N CYS A 185 32.30 17.19 19.95
CA CYS A 185 32.12 18.53 20.50
C CYS A 185 31.81 18.45 22.00
N ARG A 186 32.60 19.13 22.84
CA ARG A 186 32.33 19.34 24.28
C ARG A 186 31.27 20.42 24.52
N CYS A 187 30.27 20.51 23.65
CA CYS A 187 29.14 21.42 23.76
C CYS A 187 27.83 20.63 23.87
N CYS A 188 26.73 21.31 24.21
CA CYS A 188 25.40 20.78 24.53
C CYS A 188 24.73 19.88 23.46
N CYS A 189 25.43 19.55 22.36
CA CYS A 189 24.95 18.78 21.22
C CYS A 189 25.04 17.25 21.42
N HIS A 190 25.91 16.77 22.32
CA HIS A 190 26.12 15.32 22.55
C HIS A 190 25.01 14.65 23.39
N GLN A 191 24.38 15.38 24.32
CA GLN A 191 23.26 14.86 25.12
C GLN A 191 22.05 14.56 24.22
N ASN A 192 21.68 15.50 23.36
CA ASN A 192 20.56 15.32 22.44
C ASN A 192 20.80 14.21 21.41
N PHE A 193 22.04 14.04 20.93
CA PHE A 193 22.36 12.95 20.00
C PHE A 193 22.27 11.57 20.68
N SER A 194 22.78 11.42 21.90
CA SER A 194 22.69 10.17 22.67
C SER A 194 21.23 9.76 22.95
N GLU A 195 20.37 10.72 23.26
CA GLU A 195 18.93 10.46 23.46
C GLU A 195 18.23 10.05 22.16
N VAL A 196 18.58 10.67 21.03
CA VAL A 196 18.04 10.31 19.71
C VAL A 196 18.45 8.89 19.32
N ILE A 197 19.71 8.50 19.51
CA ILE A 197 20.17 7.14 19.21
C ILE A 197 19.44 6.12 20.08
N ARG A 198 19.36 6.34 21.40
CA ARG A 198 18.63 5.44 22.31
C ARG A 198 17.15 5.33 21.95
N PHE A 199 16.52 6.41 21.50
CA PHE A 199 15.14 6.39 21.02
C PHE A 199 14.99 5.54 19.76
N LEU A 200 15.91 5.66 18.80
CA LEU A 200 15.90 4.86 17.58
C LEU A 200 16.14 3.37 17.88
N GLU A 201 17.10 3.04 18.75
CA GLU A 201 17.37 1.67 19.19
C GLU A 201 16.14 1.04 19.86
N LYS A 202 15.56 1.75 20.84
CA LYS A 202 14.33 1.30 21.52
C LYS A 202 13.18 1.10 20.54
N ARG A 203 13.05 2.00 19.56
CA ARG A 203 12.03 1.88 18.52
C ARG A 203 12.25 0.63 17.67
N THR A 204 13.48 0.37 17.21
CA THR A 204 13.79 -0.84 16.44
C THR A 204 13.57 -2.12 17.26
N GLU A 205 13.89 -2.09 18.55
CA GLU A 205 13.63 -3.20 19.46
C GLU A 205 12.13 -3.48 19.59
N THR A 206 11.31 -2.44 19.77
CA THR A 206 9.85 -2.60 19.81
C THR A 206 9.28 -3.09 18.48
N GLU A 207 9.79 -2.61 17.34
CA GLU A 207 9.36 -3.07 16.01
C GLU A 207 9.71 -4.55 15.80
N LEU A 208 10.89 -5.01 16.24
CA LEU A 208 11.28 -6.42 16.21
C LEU A 208 10.43 -7.26 17.15
N GLN A 209 10.18 -6.80 18.38
CA GLN A 209 9.34 -7.50 19.35
C GLN A 209 7.91 -7.70 18.82
N ILE A 210 7.32 -6.69 18.19
CA ILE A 210 6.00 -6.80 17.57
C ILE A 210 6.04 -7.86 16.46
N ARG A 211 7.04 -7.80 15.58
CA ARG A 211 7.19 -8.76 14.47
C ARG A 211 7.40 -10.20 14.97
N GLU A 212 8.18 -10.40 16.03
CA GLU A 212 8.37 -11.70 16.65
C GLU A 212 7.07 -12.22 17.29
N ALA A 213 6.32 -11.36 17.97
CA ALA A 213 5.03 -11.69 18.55
C ALA A 213 4.00 -12.08 17.47
N GLU A 214 3.95 -11.34 16.36
CA GLU A 214 3.11 -11.67 15.20
C GLU A 214 3.46 -13.04 14.61
N LEU A 215 4.76 -13.31 14.42
CA LEU A 215 5.22 -14.62 13.94
C LEU A 215 4.92 -15.75 14.92
N ALA A 216 4.96 -15.48 16.24
CA ALA A 216 4.61 -16.45 17.27
C ALA A 216 3.11 -16.78 17.23
N LEU A 217 2.23 -15.77 17.19
CA LEU A 217 0.79 -15.96 17.03
C LEU A 217 0.47 -16.74 15.75
N ARG A 218 1.13 -16.41 14.63
CA ARG A 218 0.91 -17.12 13.37
C ARG A 218 1.30 -18.59 13.43
N ARG A 219 2.34 -18.94 14.20
CA ARG A 219 2.73 -20.34 14.43
C ARG A 219 1.71 -21.08 15.27
N GLU A 220 1.20 -20.46 16.34
CA GLU A 220 0.15 -21.04 17.18
C GLU A 220 -1.14 -21.28 16.39
N GLU A 221 -1.56 -20.32 15.56
CA GLU A 221 -2.70 -20.47 14.66
C GLU A 221 -2.55 -21.68 13.73
N LEU A 222 -1.38 -21.84 13.10
CA LEU A 222 -1.10 -22.97 12.22
C LEU A 222 -1.11 -24.31 12.99
N GLU A 223 -0.67 -24.33 14.24
CA GLU A 223 -0.72 -25.52 15.07
C GLU A 223 -2.16 -25.89 15.44
N ILE A 224 -2.99 -24.91 15.77
CA ILE A 224 -4.42 -25.10 16.00
C ILE A 224 -5.10 -25.63 14.73
N GLU A 225 -4.79 -25.09 13.55
CA GLU A 225 -5.33 -25.59 12.28
C GLU A 225 -4.92 -27.04 12.01
N ARG A 226 -3.66 -27.39 12.23
CA ARG A 226 -3.17 -28.77 12.10
C ARG A 226 -3.88 -29.71 13.06
N SER A 227 -4.05 -29.30 14.32
CA SER A 227 -4.78 -30.06 15.33
C SER A 227 -6.24 -30.28 14.92
N LYS A 228 -6.94 -29.24 14.44
CA LYS A 228 -8.31 -29.35 13.91
C LYS A 228 -8.41 -30.35 12.77
N VAL A 229 -7.50 -30.27 11.79
CA VAL A 229 -7.46 -31.22 10.66
C VAL A 229 -7.22 -32.66 11.15
N SER A 230 -6.35 -32.85 12.16
CA SER A 230 -6.11 -34.16 12.77
C SER A 230 -7.38 -34.75 13.40
N LEU A 231 -8.06 -33.98 14.24
CA LEU A 231 -9.29 -34.40 14.92
C LEU A 231 -10.41 -34.71 13.92
N GLU A 232 -10.53 -33.92 12.86
CA GLU A 232 -11.50 -34.20 11.80
C GLU A 232 -11.20 -35.50 11.04
N ARG A 233 -9.93 -35.77 10.73
CA ARG A 233 -9.53 -37.03 10.11
C ARG A 233 -9.84 -38.23 11.00
N GLU A 234 -9.60 -38.12 12.31
CA GLU A 234 -9.91 -39.15 13.28
C GLU A 234 -11.43 -39.41 13.37
N ARG A 235 -12.23 -38.35 13.48
CA ARG A 235 -13.71 -38.43 13.46
C ARG A 235 -14.21 -39.18 12.23
N LEU A 236 -13.70 -38.82 11.04
CA LEU A 236 -14.08 -39.48 9.78
C LEU A 236 -13.58 -40.93 9.69
N ALA A 237 -12.50 -41.28 10.39
CA ALA A 237 -12.00 -42.65 10.45
C ALA A 237 -12.87 -43.53 11.37
N GLU A 238 -13.31 -42.99 12.52
CA GLU A 238 -14.25 -43.67 13.40
C GLU A 238 -15.61 -43.88 12.72
N GLU A 239 -16.13 -42.86 12.05
CA GLU A 239 -17.40 -42.97 11.30
C GLU A 239 -17.32 -44.06 10.21
N ARG A 240 -16.17 -44.18 9.53
CA ARG A 240 -15.93 -45.24 8.55
C ARG A 240 -15.93 -46.63 9.21
N LYS A 241 -15.21 -46.80 10.33
CA LYS A 241 -15.19 -48.06 11.09
C LYS A 241 -16.59 -48.44 11.57
N ASP A 242 -17.39 -47.48 12.01
CA ASP A 242 -18.77 -47.72 12.43
C ASP A 242 -19.66 -48.21 11.29
N LYS A 243 -19.55 -47.56 10.11
CA LYS A 243 -20.26 -47.99 8.91
C LYS A 243 -19.84 -49.39 8.47
N GLU A 244 -18.54 -49.69 8.49
CA GLU A 244 -18.02 -51.02 8.16
C GLU A 244 -18.52 -52.09 9.14
N ARG A 245 -18.56 -51.80 10.45
CA ARG A 245 -19.13 -52.71 11.46
C ARG A 245 -20.61 -52.98 11.21
N ARG A 246 -21.41 -51.94 10.94
CA ARG A 246 -22.84 -52.08 10.63
C ARG A 246 -23.06 -52.90 9.37
N PHE A 247 -22.34 -52.57 8.30
CA PHE A 247 -22.41 -53.31 7.04
C PHE A 247 -22.01 -54.78 7.20
N GLY A 248 -21.00 -55.07 8.01
CA GLY A 248 -20.58 -56.45 8.32
C GLY A 248 -21.68 -57.25 9.00
N LEU A 249 -22.34 -56.68 10.01
CA LEU A 249 -23.46 -57.33 10.70
C LEU A 249 -24.65 -57.54 9.76
N GLU A 250 -25.05 -56.52 8.99
CA GLU A 250 -26.15 -56.62 8.02
C GLU A 250 -25.85 -57.67 6.92
N SER A 251 -24.61 -57.74 6.46
CA SER A 251 -24.17 -58.75 5.49
C SER A 251 -24.30 -60.17 6.07
N GLN A 252 -23.89 -60.37 7.33
CA GLN A 252 -24.03 -61.65 8.01
C GLN A 252 -25.51 -62.05 8.19
N GLU A 253 -26.37 -61.12 8.61
CA GLU A 253 -27.81 -61.36 8.74
C GLU A 253 -28.44 -61.75 7.39
N ARG A 254 -28.10 -61.02 6.32
CA ARG A 254 -28.57 -61.33 4.96
C ARG A 254 -28.07 -62.70 4.49
N GLN A 255 -26.83 -63.05 4.78
CA GLN A 255 -26.27 -64.34 4.41
C GLN A 255 -27.03 -65.48 5.09
N VAL A 256 -27.30 -65.38 6.39
CA VAL A 256 -28.10 -66.38 7.12
C VAL A 256 -29.50 -66.51 6.53
N LEU A 257 -30.17 -65.41 6.20
CA LEU A 257 -31.49 -65.44 5.55
C LEU A 257 -31.46 -66.14 4.19
N LEU A 258 -30.45 -65.85 3.36
CA LEU A 258 -30.28 -66.50 2.07
C LEU A 258 -30.03 -67.99 2.20
N ASP A 259 -29.23 -68.41 3.18
CA ASP A 259 -28.94 -69.82 3.41
C ASP A 259 -30.18 -70.58 3.92
N LEU A 260 -30.98 -69.98 4.80
CA LEU A 260 -32.28 -70.53 5.22
C LEU A 260 -33.27 -70.67 4.04
N LEU A 261 -33.29 -69.70 3.12
CA LEU A 261 -34.12 -69.76 1.91
C LEU A 261 -33.66 -70.87 0.96
N LYS A 262 -32.35 -71.00 0.75
CA LYS A 262 -31.78 -72.09 -0.07
C LYS A 262 -32.10 -73.47 0.51
N ASP A 263 -31.96 -73.63 1.83
CA ASP A 263 -32.29 -74.87 2.52
C ASP A 263 -33.76 -75.28 2.33
N LYS A 264 -34.68 -74.32 2.39
CA LYS A 264 -36.11 -74.56 2.11
C LYS A 264 -36.36 -74.99 0.66
N ILE A 265 -35.64 -74.40 -0.30
CA ILE A 265 -35.79 -74.71 -1.73
C ILE A 265 -35.15 -76.06 -2.08
N LEU A 266 -34.07 -76.45 -1.42
CA LEU A 266 -33.34 -77.70 -1.69
C LEU A 266 -33.93 -78.92 -0.97
N LYS A 267 -34.63 -78.72 0.15
CA LYS A 267 -35.23 -79.80 0.96
C LYS A 267 -36.75 -79.93 0.77
N GLY A 268 -37.39 -79.00 0.05
CA GLY A 268 -38.79 -79.06 -0.36
C GLY A 268 -38.92 -79.55 -1.79
#